data_AF-A6TQ08-F1
#
_entry.id   AF-A6TQ08-F1
#
_cell.length_a   1.000
_cell.length_b   1.000
_cell.length_c   1.000
_cell.angle_alpha   90.00
_cell.angle_beta   90.00
_cell.angle_gamma   90.00
#
_symmetry.space_group_name_H-M   'P 1'
#
loop_
_entity.id
_entity.type
_entity.pdbx_description
1 polymer ?
#
loop_
_entity_poly.entity_id
_entity_poly.type
_entity_poly.pdbx_seq_one_letter_code
_entity_poly.pdbx_strand_id
1 'polypeptide(L)'
;MDPLVNNYCALFEVILKDQEDIPDLVLLKYGLLRFSPQEMDKIIILEMKRLYVEEKMTYREIAKLFDFSNSGVYRKLKKWEEDNVKEIILHQDEKKAYTLKCSLT
;
A
#
# COMPACT_ATOMS: atom_id res chain seq x y z
N MET A 1 11.44 31.65 5.96
CA MET A 1 10.32 30.84 6.48
C MET A 1 10.92 29.75 7.35
N ASP A 2 10.42 29.60 8.58
CA ASP A 2 10.85 28.55 9.50
C ASP A 2 10.45 27.17 8.93
N PRO A 3 11.37 26.19 8.85
CA PRO A 3 11.04 24.83 8.41
C PRO A 3 9.86 24.20 9.15
N LEU A 4 9.65 24.54 10.42
CA LEU A 4 8.54 24.07 11.25
C LEU A 4 7.19 24.61 10.74
N VAL A 5 7.16 25.88 10.35
CA VAL A 5 5.96 26.54 9.82
C VAL A 5 5.58 25.94 8.47
N ASN A 6 6.55 25.63 7.61
CA ASN A 6 6.29 24.95 6.34
C ASN A 6 5.73 23.53 6.54
N ASN A 7 6.28 22.77 7.49
CA ASN A 7 5.78 21.43 7.81
C ASN A 7 4.36 21.48 8.40
N TYR A 8 4.07 22.46 9.26
CA TYR A 8 2.75 22.69 9.82
C TYR A 8 1.73 23.05 8.73
N CYS A 9 2.05 24.00 7.84
CA CYS A 9 1.17 24.38 6.73
C CYS A 9 0.89 23.21 5.78
N ALA A 10 1.90 22.40 5.44
CA ALA A 10 1.71 21.22 4.58
C ALA A 10 0.80 20.16 5.23
N LEU A 11 0.93 19.93 6.55
CA LEU A 11 0.03 19.04 7.30
C LEU A 11 -1.40 19.59 7.34
N PHE A 12 -1.55 20.90 7.59
CA PHE A 12 -2.85 21.56 7.60
C PHE A 12 -3.54 21.52 6.24
N GLU A 13 -2.80 21.73 5.15
CA GLU A 13 -3.32 21.65 3.78
C GLU A 13 -3.77 20.22 3.41
N VAL A 14 -3.08 19.19 3.91
CA VAL A 14 -3.46 17.78 3.71
C VAL A 14 -4.69 17.41 4.53
N ILE A 15 -4.79 17.88 5.79
CA ILE A 15 -5.95 17.62 6.67
C ILE A 15 -7.21 18.37 6.19
N LEU A 16 -7.05 19.58 5.66
CA LEU A 16 -8.17 20.44 5.23
C LEU A 16 -8.57 20.25 3.75
N LYS A 17 -7.76 19.55 2.96
CA LYS A 17 -8.21 19.08 1.65
C LYS A 17 -9.22 17.97 1.88
N ASP A 18 -10.39 18.13 1.28
CA ASP A 18 -11.53 17.21 1.25
C ASP A 18 -11.22 15.89 0.49
N GLN A 19 -10.00 15.37 0.62
CA GLN A 19 -9.59 14.06 0.13
C GLN A 19 -9.47 13.14 1.34
N GLU A 20 -10.31 12.10 1.36
CA GLU A 20 -10.56 11.22 2.50
C GLU A 20 -9.32 10.44 3.02
N ASP A 21 -8.19 10.46 2.32
CA ASP A 21 -7.02 9.68 2.69
C ASP A 21 -5.78 10.56 2.90
N ILE A 22 -5.46 10.84 4.17
CA ILE A 22 -4.13 11.31 4.56
C ILE A 22 -3.17 10.15 4.25
N PRO A 23 -2.16 10.32 3.36
CA PRO A 23 -1.30 9.20 3.02
C PRO A 23 -0.54 8.71 4.26
N ASP A 24 -0.62 7.41 4.55
CA ASP A 24 0.05 6.76 5.69
C ASP A 24 1.54 7.11 5.79
N LEU A 25 2.18 7.39 4.64
CA LEU A 25 3.56 7.83 4.53
C LEU A 25 3.84 9.17 5.26
N VAL A 26 2.88 10.10 5.27
CA VAL A 26 2.96 11.38 5.99
C VAL A 26 2.88 11.13 7.50
N LEU A 27 1.92 10.32 7.94
CA LEU A 27 1.75 9.99 9.36
C LEU A 27 2.97 9.24 9.92
N LEU A 28 3.56 8.37 9.11
CA LEU A 28 4.81 7.68 9.41
C LEU A 28 5.99 8.63 9.57
N LYS A 29 6.17 9.56 8.61
CA LYS A 29 7.30 10.50 8.60
C LYS A 29 7.34 11.38 9.85
N TYR A 30 6.18 11.70 10.41
CA TYR A 30 6.05 12.51 11.63
C TYR A 30 5.89 11.68 12.92
N GLY A 31 6.01 10.34 12.84
CA GLY A 31 5.92 9.46 14.00
C GLY A 31 4.54 9.40 14.66
N LEU A 32 3.50 9.84 13.94
CA LEU A 32 2.11 9.84 14.38
C LEU A 32 1.45 8.47 14.19
N LEU A 33 2.05 7.61 13.34
CA LEU A 33 1.73 6.19 13.25
C LEU A 33 2.97 5.33 13.45
N ARG A 34 2.83 4.26 14.25
CA ARG A 34 3.87 3.24 14.43
C ARG A 34 3.36 1.93 13.87
N PHE A 35 4.12 1.37 12.95
CA PHE A 35 3.84 0.08 12.35
C PHE A 35 4.90 -0.94 12.78
N SER A 36 4.47 -2.18 12.93
CA SER A 36 5.40 -3.31 12.96
C SER A 36 6.19 -3.38 11.64
N PRO A 37 7.38 -4.01 11.64
CA PRO A 37 8.14 -4.21 10.40
C PRO A 37 7.32 -4.86 9.27
N GLN A 38 6.38 -5.74 9.61
CA GLN A 38 5.50 -6.42 8.67
C GLN A 38 4.46 -5.48 8.05
N GLU A 39 3.86 -4.59 8.85
CA GLU A 39 2.91 -3.59 8.38
C GLU A 39 3.60 -2.53 7.51
N MET A 40 4.81 -2.11 7.91
CA MET A 40 5.65 -1.25 7.08
C MET A 40 5.92 -1.84 5.70
N ASP A 41 6.25 -3.13 5.65
CA ASP A 41 6.52 -3.81 4.39
C ASP A 41 5.28 -3.81 3.47
N LYS A 42 4.08 -3.98 4.04
CA LYS A 42 2.81 -3.91 3.30
C LYS A 42 2.54 -2.52 2.74
N ILE A 43 2.75 -1.48 3.54
CA ILE A 43 2.53 -0.09 3.11
C ILE A 43 3.48 0.30 1.99
N ILE A 44 4.76 -0.07 2.12
CA ILE A 44 5.76 0.14 1.07
C ILE A 44 5.31 -0.56 -0.22
N ILE A 45 4.83 -1.79 -0.13
CA ILE A 45 4.32 -2.54 -1.28
C ILE A 45 3.10 -1.86 -1.92
N LEU A 46 2.15 -1.37 -1.11
CA LEU A 46 0.97 -0.66 -1.59
C LEU A 46 1.35 0.64 -2.32
N GLU A 47 2.27 1.41 -1.76
CA GLU A 47 2.74 2.64 -2.40
C GLU A 47 3.52 2.33 -3.69
N MET A 48 4.39 1.32 -3.69
CA MET A 48 5.07 0.86 -4.92
C MET A 48 4.07 0.47 -6.02
N LYS A 49 2.95 -0.16 -5.65
CA LYS A 49 1.87 -0.50 -6.59
C LYS A 49 1.19 0.76 -7.12
N ARG A 50 0.82 1.71 -6.25
CA ARG A 50 0.20 2.98 -6.66
C ARG A 50 1.05 3.68 -7.71
N LEU A 51 2.35 3.83 -7.44
CA LEU A 51 3.32 4.45 -8.35
C LEU A 51 3.45 3.68 -9.69
N TYR A 52 3.42 2.35 -9.65
CA TYR A 52 3.51 1.52 -10.86
C TYR A 52 2.22 1.58 -11.70
N VAL A 53 1.05 1.50 -11.07
CA VAL A 53 -0.25 1.34 -11.75
C VAL A 53 -0.85 2.69 -12.14
N GLU A 54 -0.85 3.66 -11.23
CA GLU A 54 -1.53 4.95 -11.41
C GLU A 54 -0.58 5.97 -12.05
N GLU A 55 0.64 6.08 -11.53
CA GLU A 55 1.63 7.04 -12.03
C GLU A 55 2.49 6.50 -13.18
N LYS A 56 2.31 5.21 -13.54
CA LYS A 56 3.03 4.53 -14.65
C LYS A 56 4.55 4.57 -14.53
N MET A 57 5.08 4.66 -13.32
CA MET A 57 6.51 4.69 -13.07
C MET A 57 7.15 3.33 -13.36
N THR A 58 8.39 3.35 -13.83
CA THR A 58 9.19 2.13 -14.03
C THR A 58 9.73 1.60 -12.72
N TYR A 59 10.06 0.30 -12.67
CA TYR A 59 10.72 -0.31 -11.50
C TYR A 59 12.00 0.42 -11.09
N ARG A 60 12.71 1.03 -12.04
CA ARG A 60 13.95 1.77 -11.77
C ARG A 60 13.68 3.09 -11.06
N GLU A 61 12.62 3.79 -11.43
CA GLU A 61 12.26 5.06 -10.80
C GLU A 61 11.71 4.81 -9.40
N ILE A 62 10.87 3.80 -9.24
CA ILE A 62 10.35 3.37 -7.94
C ILE A 62 11.52 2.91 -7.03
N ALA A 63 12.45 2.11 -7.56
CA ALA A 63 13.63 1.66 -6.82
C ALA A 63 14.45 2.83 -6.24
N LYS A 64 14.61 3.92 -6.98
CA LYS A 64 15.31 5.12 -6.51
C LYS A 64 14.56 5.83 -5.37
N LEU A 65 13.23 5.85 -5.41
CA LEU A 65 12.42 6.52 -4.39
C LEU A 65 12.51 5.84 -3.02
N PHE A 66 12.63 4.51 -3.02
CA PHE A 66 12.63 3.72 -1.78
C PHE A 66 14.01 3.23 -1.36
N ASP A 67 15.07 3.53 -2.13
CA ASP A 67 16.42 2.96 -1.97
C ASP A 67 16.43 1.42 -2.07
N PHE A 68 15.73 0.90 -3.09
CA PHE A 68 15.69 -0.52 -3.42
C PHE A 68 16.47 -0.82 -4.70
N SER A 69 16.74 -2.10 -4.93
CA SER A 69 17.12 -2.58 -6.26
C SER A 69 15.88 -2.80 -7.14
N ASN A 70 16.03 -2.70 -8.47
CA ASN A 70 14.95 -3.00 -9.41
C ASN A 70 14.35 -4.40 -9.19
N SER A 71 15.21 -5.40 -8.91
CA SER A 71 14.78 -6.77 -8.60
C SER A 71 14.12 -6.90 -7.23
N GLY A 72 14.43 -6.01 -6.29
CA GLY A 72 13.72 -5.87 -5.02
C GLY A 72 12.28 -5.38 -5.22
N VAL A 73 12.10 -4.32 -6.02
CA VAL A 73 10.78 -3.78 -6.38
C VAL A 73 9.94 -4.83 -7.09
N TYR A 74 10.50 -5.50 -8.12
CA TYR A 74 9.81 -6.56 -8.85
C TYR A 74 9.33 -7.69 -7.93
N ARG A 75 10.19 -8.20 -7.04
CA ARG A 75 9.83 -9.28 -6.10
C ARG A 75 8.71 -8.86 -5.15
N LYS A 76 8.74 -7.62 -4.67
CA LYS A 76 7.72 -7.04 -3.79
C LYS A 76 6.36 -6.96 -4.47
N LEU A 77 6.31 -6.41 -5.68
CA LEU A 77 5.07 -6.31 -6.46
C LEU A 77 4.53 -7.69 -6.86
N LYS A 78 5.39 -8.61 -7.29
CA LYS A 78 4.98 -9.97 -7.63
C LYS A 78 4.42 -10.72 -6.42
N LYS A 79 5.05 -10.62 -5.26
CA LYS A 79 4.55 -11.24 -4.02
C LYS A 79 3.17 -10.70 -3.67
N TRP A 80 2.95 -9.39 -3.82
CA TRP A 80 1.63 -8.79 -3.62
C TRP A 80 0.58 -9.38 -4.56
N GLU A 81 0.88 -9.51 -5.86
CA GLU A 81 -0.04 -10.16 -6.80
C GLU A 81 -0.38 -11.60 -6.39
N GLU A 82 0.62 -12.39 -5.99
CA GLU A 82 0.41 -13.77 -5.53
C GLU A 82 -0.44 -13.85 -4.26
N ASP A 83 -0.22 -12.94 -3.30
CA ASP A 83 -0.95 -12.93 -2.04
C ASP A 83 -2.42 -12.51 -2.25
N ASN A 84 -2.70 -11.56 -3.15
CA ASN A 84 -4.08 -11.16 -3.50
C ASN A 84 -4.79 -12.21 -4.36
N VAL A 85 -4.09 -12.91 -5.27
CA VAL A 85 -4.66 -14.02 -6.05
C VAL A 85 -5.06 -15.17 -5.13
N LYS A 86 -4.25 -15.49 -4.10
CA LYS A 86 -4.62 -16.49 -3.09
C LYS A 86 -5.87 -16.10 -2.33
N GLU A 87 -6.01 -14.84 -1.93
CA GLU A 87 -7.21 -14.34 -1.23
C GLU A 87 -8.48 -14.51 -2.08
N ILE A 88 -8.40 -14.23 -3.38
CA ILE A 88 -9.50 -14.48 -4.33
C ILE A 88 -9.82 -15.98 -4.45
N ILE A 89 -8.82 -16.85 -4.52
CA ILE A 89 -9.00 -18.30 -4.64
C ILE A 89 -9.63 -18.89 -3.36
N LEU A 90 -9.14 -18.46 -2.18
CA LEU A 90 -9.69 -18.85 -0.88
C LEU A 90 -11.18 -18.51 -0.77
N HIS A 91 -11.59 -17.31 -1.16
CA HIS A 91 -13.00 -16.90 -1.15
C HIS A 91 -13.88 -17.60 -2.20
N GLN A 92 -13.29 -18.09 -3.31
CA GLN A 92 -14.03 -18.89 -4.29
C GLN A 92 -14.30 -20.31 -3.78
N ASP A 93 -13.36 -20.91 -3.05
CA ASP A 93 -13.53 -22.26 -2.50
C ASP A 93 -14.48 -22.29 -1.29
N GLU A 94 -14.52 -21.22 -0.48
CA GLU A 94 -15.55 -21.03 0.56
C GLU A 94 -16.96 -20.90 -0.03
N LYS A 95 -17.14 -20.13 -1.11
CA LYS A 95 -18.46 -20.02 -1.79
C LYS A 95 -18.91 -21.37 -2.35
N LYS A 96 -18.02 -22.17 -2.95
CA LYS A 96 -18.37 -23.53 -3.42
C LYS A 96 -18.81 -24.43 -2.27
N ALA A 97 -18.14 -24.37 -1.12
CA ALA A 97 -18.48 -25.16 0.06
C ALA A 97 -19.88 -24.82 0.61
N TYR A 98 -20.25 -23.54 0.67
CA TYR A 98 -21.61 -23.12 1.06
C TYR A 98 -22.68 -23.56 0.04
N THR A 99 -22.38 -23.47 -1.26
CA THR A 99 -23.35 -23.84 -2.31
C THR A 99 -23.63 -25.36 -2.31
N LEU A 100 -22.61 -26.17 -2.07
CA LEU A 100 -22.74 -27.63 -1.94
C LEU A 100 -23.55 -28.03 -0.68
N LYS A 101 -23.39 -27.28 0.42
CA LYS A 101 -24.12 -27.53 1.67
C LYS A 101 -25.61 -27.23 1.53
N CYS A 102 -25.97 -26.14 0.85
CA CYS A 102 -27.37 -25.78 0.57
C CYS A 102 -28.05 -26.70 -0.46
N SER A 103 -27.30 -27.45 -1.28
CA SER A 103 -27.86 -28.38 -2.28
C SER A 103 -28.13 -29.79 -1.73
N LEU A 104 -27.72 -30.05 -0.49
CA LEU A 104 -27.86 -31.34 0.21
C LEU A 104 -28.87 -31.28 1.38
N THR A 105 -29.65 -30.20 1.48
CA THR A 105 -30.74 -30.01 2.46
C THR A 105 -32.07 -29.95 1.72
#